data_AF-A0A1H3SI82-F1
#
_entry.id   AF-A0A1H3SI82-F1
#
_cell.length_a   1.000
_cell.length_b   1.000
_cell.length_c   1.000
_cell.angle_alpha   90.00
_cell.angle_beta   90.00
_cell.angle_gamma   90.00
#
_symmetry.space_group_name_H-M   'P 1'
#
loop_
_entity.id
_entity.type
_entity.pdbx_description
1 polymer ?
#
loop_
_entity_poly.entity_id
_entity_poly.type
_entity_poly.pdbx_seq_one_letter_code
_entity_poly.pdbx_strand_id
1 'polypeptide(L)'
;MLFELYSKTGKYTPESICKYIIEDNLYGIDIDSESIQMCKYLLTIKMFKKTGRLFSFKYNLFIRDFLKQSLVDDYSFNLIIGNPPYFENRNINKYYDKNFLKINYTTAVGRFDIYSLFIEKSILLLQEKGILSFVVPGNLLSNNNFSGTRKYILDNSNISNIINLGEDIFQSVA
;
A
#
# COMPACT_ATOMS: atom_id res chain seq x y z
N MET A 1 -17.24 -1.95 -7.11
CA MET A 1 -17.22 -0.75 -6.26
C MET A 1 -17.04 0.56 -7.04
N LEU A 2 -15.83 1.08 -7.35
CA LEU A 2 -15.70 2.41 -8.02
C LEU A 2 -16.42 2.50 -9.37
N PHE A 3 -16.22 1.51 -10.24
CA PHE A 3 -16.89 1.49 -11.55
C PHE A 3 -18.42 1.54 -11.41
N GLU A 4 -18.97 0.74 -10.49
CA GLU A 4 -20.42 0.73 -10.22
C GLU A 4 -20.91 2.06 -9.64
N LEU A 5 -20.12 2.72 -8.78
CA LEU A 5 -20.47 4.05 -8.24
C LEU A 5 -20.61 5.07 -9.38
N TYR A 6 -19.64 5.12 -10.29
CA TYR A 6 -19.73 5.98 -11.46
C TYR A 6 -20.90 5.59 -12.37
N SER A 7 -21.09 4.29 -12.64
CA SER A 7 -22.18 3.82 -13.50
C SER A 7 -23.56 4.19 -12.96
N LYS A 8 -23.77 4.12 -11.64
CA LYS A 8 -25.04 4.50 -10.99
C LYS A 8 -25.42 5.97 -11.21
N THR A 9 -24.45 6.84 -11.49
CA THR A 9 -24.75 8.25 -11.80
C THR A 9 -25.41 8.44 -13.16
N GLY A 10 -25.23 7.48 -14.09
CA GLY A 10 -25.68 7.59 -15.48
C GLY A 10 -24.96 8.65 -16.32
N LYS A 11 -23.97 9.38 -15.76
CA LYS A 11 -23.34 10.54 -16.41
C LYS A 11 -22.14 10.21 -17.29
N TYR A 12 -21.60 9.00 -17.19
CA TYR A 12 -20.30 8.64 -17.78
C TYR A 12 -20.41 7.37 -18.60
N THR A 13 -19.71 7.34 -19.73
CA THR A 13 -19.55 6.10 -20.51
C THR A 13 -18.57 5.15 -19.80
N PRO A 14 -18.64 3.83 -20.03
CA PRO A 14 -17.69 2.88 -19.49
C PRO A 14 -16.21 3.28 -19.70
N GLU A 15 -15.90 3.83 -20.87
CA GLU A 15 -14.56 4.32 -21.22
C GLU A 15 -14.12 5.47 -20.32
N SER A 16 -14.96 6.49 -20.14
CA SER A 16 -14.67 7.62 -19.26
C SER A 16 -14.49 7.17 -17.81
N ILE A 17 -15.33 6.25 -17.34
CA ILE A 17 -15.22 5.69 -15.98
C ILE A 17 -13.87 5.01 -15.79
N CYS A 18 -13.46 4.16 -16.73
CA CYS A 18 -12.15 3.49 -16.65
C CYS A 18 -11.00 4.50 -16.67
N LYS A 19 -11.10 5.55 -17.48
CA LYS A 19 -10.11 6.62 -17.53
C LYS A 19 -9.97 7.32 -16.19
N TYR A 20 -11.08 7.81 -15.61
CA TYR A 20 -11.05 8.46 -14.29
C TYR A 20 -10.49 7.55 -13.20
N ILE A 21 -10.86 6.26 -13.20
CA ILE A 21 -10.34 5.31 -12.21
C ILE A 21 -8.83 5.13 -12.35
N ILE A 22 -8.32 4.90 -13.56
CA ILE A 22 -6.92 4.56 -13.78
C ILE A 22 -6.01 5.79 -13.69
N GLU A 23 -6.44 6.92 -14.25
CA GLU A 23 -5.59 8.11 -14.39
C GLU A 23 -5.65 9.06 -13.19
N ASP A 24 -6.76 9.06 -12.42
CA ASP A 24 -6.96 10.06 -11.36
C ASP A 24 -7.12 9.44 -9.97
N ASN A 25 -7.51 8.17 -9.87
CA ASN A 25 -7.86 7.55 -8.58
C ASN A 25 -6.93 6.40 -8.17
N LEU A 26 -6.21 5.79 -9.12
CA LEU A 26 -5.36 4.62 -8.84
C LEU A 26 -3.89 4.99 -8.89
N TYR A 27 -3.21 4.71 -7.79
CA TYR A 27 -1.78 4.89 -7.61
C TYR A 27 -1.18 3.59 -7.12
N GLY A 28 0.04 3.28 -7.56
CA GLY A 28 0.74 2.08 -7.15
C GLY A 28 2.24 2.29 -7.21
N ILE A 29 2.94 1.65 -6.29
CA ILE A 29 4.39 1.71 -6.17
C ILE A 29 4.91 0.32 -5.89
N ASP A 30 5.94 -0.06 -6.62
CA ASP A 30 6.67 -1.29 -6.39
C ASP A 30 8.14 -1.07 -6.79
N ILE A 31 9.06 -1.74 -6.11
CA ILE A 31 10.47 -1.71 -6.51
C ILE A 31 10.71 -2.61 -7.72
N ASP A 32 9.87 -3.64 -7.89
CA ASP A 32 9.98 -4.57 -9.00
C ASP A 32 9.26 -4.04 -10.26
N SER A 33 10.05 -3.86 -11.31
CA SER A 33 9.54 -3.42 -12.61
C SER A 33 8.60 -4.43 -13.27
N GLU A 34 8.79 -5.74 -13.03
CA GLU A 34 7.96 -6.78 -13.63
C GLU A 34 6.55 -6.76 -13.03
N SER A 35 6.46 -6.62 -11.70
CA SER A 35 5.19 -6.44 -10.98
C SER A 35 4.41 -5.21 -11.47
N ILE A 36 5.08 -4.08 -11.71
CA ILE A 36 4.44 -2.89 -12.30
C ILE A 36 3.93 -3.15 -13.72
N GLN A 37 4.70 -3.85 -14.55
CA GLN A 37 4.26 -4.21 -15.91
C GLN A 37 3.06 -5.15 -15.88
N MET A 38 3.10 -6.18 -15.03
CA MET A 38 1.99 -7.12 -14.86
C MET A 38 0.72 -6.39 -14.40
N CYS A 39 0.84 -5.46 -13.45
CA CYS A 39 -0.28 -4.64 -13.00
C CYS A 39 -0.89 -3.82 -14.16
N LYS A 40 -0.06 -3.20 -15.01
CA LYS A 40 -0.55 -2.49 -16.21
C LYS A 40 -1.33 -3.42 -17.13
N TYR A 41 -0.82 -4.62 -17.42
CA TYR A 41 -1.52 -5.60 -18.25
C TYR A 41 -2.87 -6.03 -17.65
N LEU A 42 -2.90 -6.34 -16.35
CA LEU A 42 -4.13 -6.75 -15.65
C LEU A 42 -5.17 -5.62 -15.65
N LEU A 43 -4.76 -4.37 -15.45
CA LEU A 43 -5.65 -3.22 -15.53
C LEU A 43 -6.21 -3.05 -16.95
N THR A 44 -5.38 -3.19 -17.98
CA THR A 44 -5.81 -3.13 -19.39
C THR A 44 -6.82 -4.23 -19.71
N ILE A 45 -6.56 -5.47 -19.30
CA ILE A 45 -7.48 -6.60 -19.52
C ILE A 45 -8.80 -6.38 -18.76
N LYS A 46 -8.74 -5.91 -17.52
CA LYS A 46 -9.93 -5.62 -16.70
C LYS A 46 -10.77 -4.51 -17.32
N MET A 47 -10.13 -3.49 -17.88
CA MET A 47 -10.80 -2.42 -18.64
C MET A 47 -11.43 -2.97 -19.92
N PHE A 48 -10.70 -3.76 -20.71
CA PHE A 48 -11.23 -4.38 -21.93
C PHE A 48 -12.49 -5.22 -21.65
N LYS A 49 -12.50 -5.97 -20.54
CA LYS A 49 -13.69 -6.73 -20.10
C LYS A 49 -14.89 -5.83 -19.76
N LYS A 50 -14.68 -4.55 -19.46
CA LYS A 50 -15.74 -3.57 -19.13
C LYS A 50 -16.20 -2.75 -20.33
N THR A 51 -15.32 -2.49 -21.29
CA THR A 51 -15.57 -1.55 -22.40
C THR A 51 -15.66 -2.24 -23.78
N GLY A 52 -15.11 -3.46 -23.91
CA GLY A 52 -14.95 -4.14 -25.19
C GLY A 52 -13.90 -3.50 -26.13
N ARG A 53 -13.13 -2.52 -25.66
CA ARG A 53 -12.20 -1.73 -26.46
C ARG A 53 -10.87 -1.54 -25.74
N LEU A 54 -9.80 -1.36 -26.52
CA LEU A 54 -8.47 -1.04 -26.00
C LEU A 54 -8.21 0.46 -26.14
N PHE A 55 -7.67 1.05 -25.07
CA PHE A 55 -7.28 2.46 -25.01
C PHE A 55 -5.95 2.59 -24.30
N SER A 56 -5.23 3.66 -24.59
CA SER A 56 -4.05 4.06 -23.83
C SER A 56 -4.47 4.87 -22.60
N PHE A 57 -3.79 4.64 -21.48
CA PHE A 57 -4.00 5.38 -20.24
C PHE A 57 -2.67 5.89 -19.69
N LYS A 58 -2.72 7.02 -18.99
CA LYS A 58 -1.65 7.44 -18.11
C LYS A 58 -1.76 6.69 -16.77
N TYR A 59 -0.89 5.69 -16.57
CA TYR A 59 -0.82 4.96 -15.30
C TYR A 59 -0.01 5.74 -14.26
N ASN A 60 -0.55 5.91 -13.05
CA ASN A 60 0.22 6.39 -11.89
C ASN A 60 0.85 5.21 -11.13
N LEU A 61 1.60 4.38 -11.87
CA LEU A 61 2.31 3.22 -11.34
C LEU A 61 3.81 3.46 -11.40
N PHE A 62 4.46 3.52 -10.24
CA PHE A 62 5.84 3.97 -10.08
C PHE A 62 6.77 2.82 -9.71
N ILE A 63 7.88 2.68 -10.45
CA ILE A 63 8.95 1.74 -10.12
C ILE A 63 9.90 2.44 -9.15
N ARG A 64 9.63 2.35 -7.84
CA ARG A 64 10.32 3.09 -6.79
C ARG A 64 10.31 2.32 -5.47
N ASP A 65 11.27 2.64 -4.62
CA ASP A 65 11.33 2.18 -3.25
C ASP A 65 10.38 3.03 -2.38
N PHE A 66 9.34 2.41 -1.84
CA PHE A 66 8.35 3.11 -1.04
C PHE A 66 8.93 3.75 0.23
N LEU A 67 9.98 3.18 0.83
CA LEU A 67 10.55 3.73 2.07
C LEU A 67 11.57 4.85 1.85
N LYS A 68 11.92 5.13 0.60
CA LYS A 68 12.74 6.29 0.23
C LYS A 68 11.85 7.44 -0.22
N GLN A 69 12.44 8.64 -0.28
CA GLN A 69 11.73 9.80 -0.81
C GLN A 69 11.31 9.52 -2.25
N SER A 70 10.01 9.71 -2.52
CA SER A 70 9.39 9.31 -3.79
C SER A 70 8.37 10.36 -4.25
N LEU A 71 8.04 10.37 -5.54
CA LEU A 71 6.98 11.24 -6.08
C LEU A 71 5.62 11.00 -5.42
N VAL A 72 5.39 9.81 -4.85
CA VAL A 72 4.16 9.48 -4.12
C VAL A 72 4.03 10.32 -2.85
N ASP A 73 5.13 10.88 -2.34
CA ASP A 73 5.17 11.68 -1.11
C ASP A 73 4.53 13.06 -1.29
N ASP A 74 4.33 13.51 -2.54
CA ASP A 74 3.62 14.76 -2.87
C ASP A 74 2.09 14.58 -2.90
N TYR A 75 1.59 13.37 -2.65
CA TYR A 75 0.16 13.03 -2.68
C TYR A 75 -0.37 12.72 -1.29
N SER A 76 -1.69 12.83 -1.13
CA SER A 76 -2.40 12.34 0.05
C SER A 76 -3.60 11.51 -0.38
N PHE A 77 -3.86 10.41 0.32
CA PHE A 77 -4.83 9.39 -0.12
C PHE A 77 -6.00 9.25 0.84
N ASN A 78 -7.19 9.01 0.30
CA ASN A 78 -8.37 8.61 1.09
C ASN A 78 -8.31 7.14 1.51
N LEU A 79 -7.59 6.31 0.75
CA LEU A 79 -7.49 4.87 0.98
C LEU A 79 -6.13 4.36 0.54
N ILE A 80 -5.42 3.70 1.44
CA ILE A 80 -4.18 2.96 1.16
C ILE A 80 -4.43 1.50 1.52
N ILE A 81 -4.20 0.62 0.56
CA ILE A 81 -4.29 -0.84 0.74
C ILE A 81 -2.97 -1.44 0.32
N GLY A 82 -2.50 -2.43 1.06
CA GLY A 82 -1.23 -3.07 0.75
C GLY A 82 -0.98 -4.36 1.51
N ASN A 83 0.01 -5.09 1.02
CA ASN A 83 0.62 -6.23 1.68
C ASN A 83 2.13 -5.91 1.76
N PRO A 84 2.57 -5.12 2.75
CA PRO A 84 3.98 -4.73 2.88
C PRO A 84 4.89 -5.97 3.01
N PRO A 85 6.18 -5.86 2.68
CA PRO A 85 7.10 -6.99 2.77
C PRO A 85 7.39 -7.38 4.23
N TYR A 86 7.49 -8.68 4.50
CA TYR A 86 7.58 -9.26 5.86
C TYR A 86 8.98 -9.70 6.29
N PHE A 87 10.05 -9.25 5.64
CA PHE A 87 11.37 -9.74 6.01
C PHE A 87 11.90 -9.12 7.32
N GLU A 88 12.49 -9.99 8.14
CA GLU A 88 12.97 -9.66 9.47
C GLU A 88 14.17 -8.69 9.46
N ASN A 89 14.36 -8.02 10.60
CA ASN A 89 15.51 -7.17 10.92
C ASN A 89 16.90 -7.68 10.46
N ARG A 90 17.14 -9.00 10.40
CA ARG A 90 18.42 -9.58 9.96
C ARG A 90 18.70 -9.31 8.48
N ASN A 91 17.65 -9.29 7.66
CA ASN A 91 17.75 -9.09 6.22
C ASN A 91 17.69 -7.61 5.81
N ILE A 92 17.32 -6.70 6.72
CA ILE A 92 17.24 -5.26 6.43
C ILE A 92 18.54 -4.72 5.86
N ASN A 93 19.69 -5.09 6.44
CA ASN A 93 21.01 -4.60 5.99
C ASN A 93 21.35 -4.98 4.54
N LYS A 94 20.68 -6.00 3.97
CA LYS A 94 20.86 -6.39 2.57
C LYS A 94 20.22 -5.38 1.60
N TYR A 95 19.17 -4.68 2.04
CA TYR A 95 18.34 -3.83 1.19
C TYR A 95 18.41 -2.34 1.59
N TYR A 96 18.66 -2.04 2.86
CA TYR A 96 18.62 -0.69 3.41
C TYR A 96 19.79 -0.42 4.37
N ASP A 97 20.22 0.83 4.39
CA ASP A 97 21.00 1.36 5.50
C ASP A 97 20.08 1.57 6.73
N LYS A 98 20.38 0.88 7.83
CA LYS A 98 19.61 1.01 9.07
C LYS A 98 19.70 2.39 9.69
N ASN A 99 20.80 3.12 9.53
CA ASN A 99 20.92 4.46 10.07
C ASN A 99 19.98 5.41 9.33
N PHE A 100 19.93 5.32 8.00
CA PHE A 100 18.92 6.01 7.21
C PHE A 100 17.50 5.71 7.72
N LEU A 101 17.13 4.44 7.91
CA LEU A 101 15.79 4.10 8.40
C LEU A 101 15.51 4.67 9.79
N LYS A 102 16.47 4.58 10.71
CA LYS A 102 16.35 5.12 12.08
C LYS A 102 16.21 6.64 12.15
N ILE A 103 16.83 7.35 11.21
CA ILE A 103 16.75 8.82 11.13
C ILE A 103 15.38 9.25 10.56
N ASN A 104 14.84 8.49 9.60
CA ASN A 104 13.65 8.88 8.86
C ASN A 104 12.34 8.32 9.43
N TYR A 105 12.40 7.29 10.28
CA TYR A 105 11.22 6.61 10.80
C TYR A 105 11.29 6.44 12.32
N THR A 106 10.28 6.95 13.01
CA THR A 106 10.14 6.88 14.47
C THR A 106 9.84 5.47 14.96
N THR A 107 9.25 4.62 14.12
CA THR A 107 8.98 3.21 14.44
C THR A 107 10.21 2.32 14.28
N ALA A 108 11.32 2.83 13.74
CA ALA A 108 12.58 2.11 13.57
C ALA A 108 13.41 2.01 14.88
N VAL A 109 12.79 1.63 16.00
CA VAL A 109 13.45 1.56 17.31
C VAL A 109 13.97 0.14 17.58
N GLY A 110 15.23 0.04 18.05
CA GLY A 110 15.81 -1.24 18.45
C GLY A 110 15.81 -2.28 17.31
N ARG A 111 15.06 -3.38 17.50
CA ARG A 111 14.75 -4.36 16.45
C ARG A 111 13.38 -4.04 15.86
N PHE A 112 13.34 -3.74 14.57
CA PHE A 112 12.11 -3.45 13.83
C PHE A 112 12.08 -4.25 12.53
N ASP A 113 10.88 -4.42 11.98
CA ASP A 113 10.66 -5.08 10.69
C ASP A 113 10.15 -4.05 9.68
N ILE A 114 10.36 -4.30 8.39
CA ILE A 114 10.06 -3.31 7.35
C ILE A 114 8.58 -2.92 7.29
N TYR A 115 7.66 -3.85 7.55
CA TYR A 115 6.24 -3.53 7.54
C TYR A 115 5.85 -2.46 8.58
N SER A 116 6.62 -2.29 9.68
CA SER A 116 6.33 -1.22 10.65
C SER A 116 6.59 0.16 10.05
N LEU A 117 7.64 0.28 9.23
CA LEU A 117 7.99 1.54 8.55
C LEU A 117 6.99 1.83 7.42
N PHE A 118 6.48 0.80 6.75
CA PHE A 118 5.39 0.94 5.78
C PHE A 118 4.13 1.47 6.46
N ILE A 119 3.76 0.96 7.64
CA ILE A 119 2.61 1.47 8.40
C ILE A 119 2.79 2.95 8.72
N GLU A 120 3.96 3.33 9.26
CA GLU A 120 4.28 4.72 9.60
C GLU A 120 4.16 5.63 8.38
N LYS A 121 4.84 5.29 7.28
CA LYS A 121 4.79 6.08 6.05
C LYS A 121 3.38 6.18 5.49
N SER A 122 2.63 5.06 5.48
CA SER A 122 1.27 5.07 4.96
C SER A 122 0.34 5.93 5.78
N ILE A 123 0.44 5.94 7.12
CA ILE A 123 -0.34 6.85 7.97
C ILE A 123 -0.04 8.31 7.63
N LEU A 124 1.23 8.66 7.39
CA LEU A 124 1.63 10.03 7.01
C LEU A 124 1.06 10.46 5.64
N LEU A 125 0.85 9.52 4.73
CA LEU A 125 0.29 9.79 3.39
C LEU A 125 -1.24 9.79 3.36
N LEU A 126 -1.92 9.51 4.47
CA LEU A 126 -3.38 9.58 4.51
C LEU A 126 -3.85 11.02 4.66
N GLN A 127 -4.94 11.34 3.96
CA GLN A 127 -5.73 12.52 4.26
C GLN A 127 -6.42 12.37 5.61
N GLU A 128 -6.95 13.48 6.15
CA GLU A 128 -7.83 13.43 7.31
C GLU A 128 -8.98 12.44 7.04
N LYS A 129 -9.21 11.50 7.97
CA LYS A 129 -10.21 10.42 7.85
C LYS A 129 -9.94 9.41 6.72
N GLY A 130 -8.73 9.40 6.15
CA GLY A 130 -8.28 8.35 5.25
C GLY A 130 -8.20 6.99 5.94
N ILE A 131 -8.27 5.92 5.15
CA ILE A 131 -8.27 4.54 5.65
C ILE A 131 -6.98 3.84 5.22
N LEU A 132 -6.31 3.20 6.17
CA LEU A 132 -5.25 2.24 5.91
C LEU A 132 -5.77 0.81 6.12
N SER A 133 -5.53 -0.06 5.16
CA SER A 133 -5.85 -1.49 5.26
C SER A 133 -4.68 -2.33 4.80
N PHE A 134 -3.91 -2.84 5.75
CA PHE A 134 -2.77 -3.72 5.49
C PHE A 134 -3.01 -5.15 5.97
N VAL A 135 -2.45 -6.09 5.21
CA VAL A 135 -2.17 -7.43 5.71
C VAL A 135 -0.77 -7.38 6.32
N VAL A 136 -0.62 -7.80 7.58
CA VAL A 136 0.67 -7.82 8.29
C VAL A 136 0.75 -9.06 9.19
N PRO A 137 1.95 -9.50 9.60
CA PRO A 137 2.09 -10.64 10.50
C PRO A 137 1.46 -10.36 11.87
N GLY A 138 0.80 -11.35 12.46
CA GLY A 138 0.10 -11.23 13.75
C GLY A 138 1.01 -10.91 14.94
N ASN A 139 2.32 -11.16 14.81
CA ASN A 139 3.32 -10.83 15.84
C ASN A 139 3.36 -9.33 16.18
N LEU A 140 2.86 -8.45 15.30
CA LEU A 140 2.65 -7.02 15.58
C LEU A 140 1.84 -6.80 16.86
N LEU A 141 0.86 -7.67 17.16
CA LEU A 141 -0.04 -7.51 18.30
C LEU A 141 0.57 -7.96 19.63
N SER A 142 1.43 -8.99 19.60
CA SER A 142 1.91 -9.66 20.83
C SER A 142 3.38 -9.41 21.15
N ASN A 143 4.23 -9.11 20.16
CA ASN A 143 5.67 -9.01 20.38
C ASN A 143 6.06 -7.62 20.93
N ASN A 144 6.90 -7.60 21.97
CA ASN A 144 7.36 -6.38 22.64
C ASN A 144 8.20 -5.46 21.75
N ASN A 145 8.87 -5.99 20.73
CA ASN A 145 9.64 -5.19 19.77
C ASN A 145 8.74 -4.21 19.00
N PHE A 146 7.46 -4.52 18.81
CA PHE A 146 6.51 -3.65 18.11
C PHE A 146 5.70 -2.75 19.05
N SER A 147 6.09 -2.62 20.32
CA SER A 147 5.45 -1.68 21.25
C SER A 147 5.49 -0.24 20.73
N GLY A 148 6.61 0.20 20.17
CA GLY A 148 6.75 1.50 19.52
C GLY A 148 5.83 1.66 18.31
N THR A 149 5.74 0.64 17.45
CA THR A 149 4.82 0.63 16.30
C THR A 149 3.36 0.71 16.74
N ARG A 150 2.95 -0.09 17.73
CA ARG A 150 1.58 -0.05 18.26
C ARG A 150 1.27 1.32 18.87
N LYS A 151 2.20 1.90 19.62
CA LYS A 151 2.05 3.24 20.16
C LYS A 151 1.86 4.27 19.04
N TYR A 152 2.70 4.22 18.01
CA TYR A 152 2.59 5.11 16.85
C TYR A 152 1.22 5.02 16.17
N ILE A 153 0.71 3.80 15.96
CA ILE A 153 -0.63 3.57 15.39
C ILE A 153 -1.70 4.23 16.26
N LEU A 154 -1.66 4.01 17.58
CA LEU A 154 -2.67 4.54 18.51
C LEU A 154 -2.58 6.07 18.68
N ASP A 155 -1.39 6.63 18.59
CA ASP A 155 -1.18 8.08 18.71
C ASP A 155 -1.61 8.84 17.45
N ASN A 156 -1.49 8.22 16.25
CA ASN A 156 -1.66 8.90 14.97
C ASN A 156 -2.86 8.42 14.15
N SER A 157 -3.62 7.44 14.65
CA SER A 157 -4.78 6.87 13.95
C SER A 157 -5.78 6.21 14.90
N ASN A 158 -6.94 5.84 14.37
CA ASN A 158 -7.91 5.02 15.09
C ASN A 158 -8.00 3.63 14.47
N ILE A 159 -8.01 2.59 15.30
CA ILE A 159 -8.18 1.22 14.85
C ILE A 159 -9.68 0.95 14.69
N SER A 160 -10.13 0.85 13.44
CA SER A 160 -11.51 0.45 13.15
C SER A 160 -11.71 -1.05 13.34
N ASN A 161 -10.86 -1.87 12.70
CA ASN A 161 -10.99 -3.32 12.69
C ASN A 161 -9.61 -4.00 12.77
N ILE A 162 -9.56 -5.15 13.45
CA ILE A 162 -8.46 -6.12 13.37
C ILE A 162 -9.08 -7.47 13.04
N ILE A 163 -8.66 -8.07 11.92
CA ILE A 163 -9.15 -9.38 11.49
C ILE A 163 -7.98 -10.36 11.55
N ASN A 164 -8.06 -11.34 12.44
CA ASN A 164 -7.11 -12.46 12.45
C ASN A 164 -7.51 -13.45 11.36
N LEU A 165 -6.63 -13.63 10.38
CA LEU A 165 -6.85 -14.54 9.26
C LEU A 165 -6.63 -16.01 9.68
N GLY A 166 -5.91 -16.27 10.78
CA GLY A 166 -5.55 -17.63 11.22
C GLY A 166 -4.20 -18.11 10.68
N GLU A 167 -3.82 -19.33 11.04
CA GLU A 167 -2.59 -20.00 10.61
C GLU A 167 -2.77 -20.65 9.22
N ASP A 168 -1.66 -20.98 8.53
CA ASP A 168 -1.61 -21.69 7.24
C ASP A 168 -2.26 -21.04 6.00
N ILE A 169 -2.74 -19.79 6.10
CA ILE A 169 -3.25 -19.06 4.91
C ILE A 169 -2.13 -18.64 3.97
N PHE A 170 -0.94 -18.38 4.52
CA PHE A 170 0.26 -18.05 3.76
C PHE A 170 1.35 -19.06 4.08
N GLN A 171 1.70 -19.93 3.13
CA GLN A 171 2.69 -21.01 3.30
C GLN A 171 4.11 -20.53 3.67
N SER A 172 4.37 -19.22 3.58
CA SER A 172 5.67 -18.59 3.85
C SER A 172 5.75 -17.83 5.19
N VAL A 173 4.72 -17.91 6.02
CA VAL A 173 4.66 -17.21 7.32
C VAL A 173 4.40 -18.24 8.42
N ALA A 174 5.46 -18.94 8.83
CA ALA A 174 5.49 -19.86 9.96
C ALA A 174 6.71 -19.57 10.84
#